data_AF-A0A328NBW5-F1
#
_entry.id   AF-A0A328NBW5-F1
#
_cell.length_a   1.000
_cell.length_b   1.000
_cell.length_c   1.000
_cell.angle_alpha   90.00
_cell.angle_beta   90.00
_cell.angle_gamma   90.00
#
_symmetry.space_group_name_H-M   'P 1'
#
loop_
_entity.id
_entity.type
_entity.pdbx_description
1 polymer ?
#
loop_
_entity_poly.entity_id
_entity_poly.type
_entity_poly.pdbx_seq_one_letter_code
_entity_poly.pdbx_strand_id
1 'polypeptide(L)'
;MEYLDFAGEIPAGEYGGGRMLIHDRGTYRCEKWRDDEVIVTLSGERTAGRYVLFATGGRDWMVRRTDPAPPGWTPMPDLVRPMHSTPAAGLPRDRAAWGYELRWDGVRAMAYVSGGRLRLLSETDEEITGGYPWLRAMAEALAPTEAVLDGVLVRIDGAGRVRPVRPATGSRVPAGAQYLIVDLLWLEGVSSVDVPYAQRRELLDGLVLSGTHWQTPPWFPGAGDEALRAGREQGLPGVVAKRLDSVYQPGRRSRHWQSIDAV
;
A
#
# COMPACT_ATOMS: atom_id res chain seq x y z
N MET A 1 -25.12 26.52 4.48
CA MET A 1 -24.82 25.09 4.33
C MET A 1 -23.32 24.96 4.14
N GLU A 2 -22.57 24.79 5.24
CA GLU A 2 -21.11 24.65 5.26
C GLU A 2 -20.72 23.19 4.91
N TYR A 3 -21.10 22.73 3.71
CA TYR A 3 -20.69 21.40 3.23
C TYR A 3 -19.23 21.38 2.74
N LEU A 4 -18.63 22.55 2.52
CA LEU A 4 -17.26 22.64 2.00
C LEU A 4 -16.21 22.09 2.98
N ASP A 5 -16.49 22.19 4.29
CA ASP A 5 -15.53 21.85 5.35
C ASP A 5 -15.98 20.67 6.23
N PHE A 6 -17.15 20.09 5.96
CA PHE A 6 -17.64 18.94 6.71
C PHE A 6 -17.08 17.61 6.18
N ALA A 7 -16.53 16.80 7.08
CA ALA A 7 -16.24 15.39 6.87
C ALA A 7 -16.67 14.61 8.12
N GLY A 8 -17.36 13.48 7.97
CA GLY A 8 -17.93 12.73 9.09
C GLY A 8 -18.99 11.71 8.66
N GLU A 9 -19.62 11.05 9.64
CA GLU A 9 -20.79 10.21 9.39
C GLU A 9 -22.08 11.04 9.40
N ILE A 10 -22.87 10.89 8.35
CA ILE A 10 -24.22 11.44 8.25
C ILE A 10 -25.22 10.31 8.56
N PRO A 11 -26.21 10.52 9.45
CA PRO A 11 -27.20 9.52 9.80
C PRO A 11 -27.95 8.93 8.60
N ALA A 12 -28.37 7.67 8.72
CA ALA A 12 -29.18 7.01 7.70
C ALA A 12 -30.54 7.73 7.55
N GLY A 13 -30.97 7.97 6.31
CA GLY A 13 -32.21 8.67 5.99
C GLY A 13 -32.04 10.17 5.71
N GLU A 14 -30.90 10.75 6.08
CA GLU A 14 -30.54 12.13 5.75
C GLU A 14 -29.92 12.24 4.34
N TYR A 15 -30.00 13.42 3.73
CA TYR A 15 -29.37 13.70 2.44
C TYR A 15 -27.83 13.61 2.59
N GLY A 16 -27.21 12.69 1.87
CA GLY A 16 -25.79 12.38 2.04
C GLY A 16 -25.48 11.36 3.15
N GLY A 17 -26.49 10.64 3.66
CA GLY A 17 -26.34 9.59 4.67
C GLY A 17 -25.24 8.57 4.33
N GLY A 18 -24.41 8.26 5.32
CA GLY A 18 -23.17 7.50 5.17
C GLY A 18 -21.93 8.31 5.53
N ARG A 19 -20.75 7.74 5.26
CA ARG A 19 -19.46 8.40 5.52
C ARG A 19 -19.16 9.41 4.42
N MET A 20 -19.09 10.69 4.78
CA MET A 20 -18.62 11.77 3.91
C MET A 20 -17.14 12.07 4.18
N LEU A 21 -16.36 12.21 3.11
CA LEU A 21 -14.95 12.58 3.15
C LEU A 21 -14.71 13.77 2.22
N ILE A 22 -13.89 14.72 2.65
CA ILE A 22 -13.33 15.73 1.76
C ILE A 22 -12.15 15.07 1.04
N HIS A 23 -12.35 14.74 -0.24
CA HIS A 23 -11.30 14.18 -1.09
C HIS A 23 -10.22 15.21 -1.39
N ASP A 24 -10.62 16.44 -1.72
CA ASP A 24 -9.74 17.49 -2.21
C ASP A 24 -10.32 18.87 -1.89
N ARG A 25 -9.47 19.90 -1.88
CA ARG A 25 -9.85 21.30 -1.77
C ARG A 25 -9.37 22.06 -2.99
N GLY A 26 -10.21 22.95 -3.51
CA GLY A 26 -9.88 23.70 -4.72
C GLY A 26 -11.04 24.45 -5.32
N THR A 27 -10.87 24.80 -6.59
CA THR A 27 -11.89 25.44 -7.41
C THR A 27 -12.24 24.55 -8.60
N TYR A 28 -13.39 24.81 -9.23
CA TYR A 28 -13.74 24.18 -10.49
C TYR A 28 -14.25 25.23 -11.47
N ARG A 29 -14.03 24.97 -12.76
CA ARG A 29 -14.70 25.66 -13.85
C ARG A 29 -15.73 24.73 -14.47
N CYS A 30 -16.99 25.12 -14.44
CA CYS A 30 -18.06 24.39 -15.11
C CYS A 30 -18.04 24.66 -16.61
N GLU A 31 -17.88 23.62 -17.43
CA GLU A 31 -18.03 23.70 -18.89
C GLU A 31 -19.43 23.29 -19.33
N LYS A 32 -20.00 22.27 -18.67
CA LYS A 32 -21.34 21.74 -18.95
C LYS A 32 -21.95 21.16 -17.67
N TRP A 33 -23.24 21.41 -17.45
CA TRP A 33 -23.99 20.81 -16.35
C TRP A 33 -25.39 20.43 -16.82
N ARG A 34 -25.68 19.13 -16.84
CA ARG A 34 -26.99 18.53 -17.15
C ARG A 34 -27.23 17.35 -16.20
N ASP A 35 -28.48 16.90 -16.16
CA ASP A 35 -28.90 15.81 -15.27
C ASP A 35 -28.23 14.47 -15.60
N ASP A 36 -27.76 14.30 -16.84
CA ASP A 36 -27.12 13.08 -17.35
C ASP A 36 -25.64 13.25 -17.67
N GLU A 37 -25.11 14.48 -17.69
CA GLU A 37 -23.71 14.76 -18.03
C GLU A 37 -23.21 16.07 -17.40
N VAL A 38 -22.05 16.00 -16.75
CA VAL A 38 -21.34 17.15 -16.15
C VAL A 38 -19.91 17.17 -16.68
N ILE A 39 -19.46 18.32 -17.18
CA ILE A 39 -18.09 18.55 -17.61
C ILE A 39 -17.52 19.69 -16.80
N VAL A 40 -16.44 19.42 -16.08
CA VAL A 40 -15.76 20.38 -15.20
C VAL A 40 -14.25 20.30 -15.39
N THR A 41 -13.58 21.44 -15.31
CA THR A 41 -12.14 21.48 -15.06
C THR A 41 -11.94 21.68 -13.56
N LEU A 42 -11.29 20.73 -12.89
CA LEU A 42 -10.92 20.81 -11.48
C LEU A 42 -9.55 21.46 -11.31
N SER A 43 -9.38 22.26 -10.28
CA SER A 43 -8.12 22.88 -9.87
C SER A 43 -8.03 22.82 -8.34
N GLY A 44 -7.70 21.63 -7.85
CA GLY A 44 -7.50 21.36 -6.42
C GLY A 44 -6.08 20.92 -6.08
N GLU A 45 -5.86 20.68 -4.79
CA GLU A 45 -4.58 20.29 -4.20
C GLU A 45 -4.16 18.87 -4.62
N ARG A 46 -5.14 17.99 -4.82
CA ARG A 46 -4.94 16.58 -5.21
C ARG A 46 -5.42 16.27 -6.62
N THR A 47 -6.50 16.91 -7.05
CA THR A 47 -7.19 16.64 -8.30
C THR A 47 -7.17 17.86 -9.20
N ALA A 48 -6.54 17.71 -10.36
CA ALA A 48 -6.51 18.74 -11.38
C ALA A 48 -6.78 18.16 -12.77
N GLY A 49 -7.44 18.96 -13.59
CA GLY A 49 -7.70 18.68 -14.99
C GLY A 49 -9.18 18.56 -15.33
N ARG A 50 -9.46 18.24 -16.59
CA ARG A 50 -10.79 18.19 -17.16
C ARG A 50 -11.44 16.82 -17.01
N TYR A 51 -12.60 16.78 -16.38
CA TYR A 51 -13.40 15.58 -16.11
C TYR A 51 -14.74 15.66 -16.83
N VAL A 52 -15.16 14.52 -17.37
CA VAL A 52 -16.49 14.27 -17.93
C VAL A 52 -17.14 13.22 -17.06
N LEU A 53 -18.23 13.59 -16.39
CA LEU A 53 -19.08 12.71 -15.63
C LEU A 53 -20.33 12.46 -16.45
N PHE A 54 -20.75 11.22 -16.62
CA PHE A 54 -21.97 10.88 -17.33
C PHE A 54 -22.72 9.76 -16.61
N ALA A 55 -24.04 9.88 -16.57
CA ALA A 55 -24.90 8.91 -15.92
C ALA A 55 -24.87 7.59 -16.70
N THR A 56 -24.70 6.47 -15.99
CA THR A 56 -24.75 5.11 -16.58
C THR A 56 -26.09 4.42 -16.34
N GLY A 57 -27.06 5.14 -15.76
CA GLY A 57 -28.39 4.66 -15.40
C GLY A 57 -28.60 4.60 -13.88
N GLY A 58 -29.85 4.76 -13.43
CA GLY A 58 -30.17 4.77 -12.00
C GLY A 58 -29.51 5.93 -11.26
N ARG A 59 -28.72 5.62 -10.22
CA ARG A 59 -27.95 6.59 -9.44
C ARG A 59 -26.44 6.55 -9.75
N ASP A 60 -26.04 5.78 -10.75
CA ASP A 60 -24.64 5.51 -11.04
C ASP A 60 -24.09 6.50 -12.08
N TRP A 61 -22.88 6.97 -11.82
CA TRP A 61 -22.14 7.90 -12.66
C TRP A 61 -20.77 7.32 -12.99
N MET A 62 -20.34 7.47 -14.24
CA MET A 62 -18.97 7.20 -14.65
C MET A 62 -18.22 8.52 -14.83
N VAL A 63 -17.00 8.57 -14.29
CA VAL A 63 -16.12 9.73 -14.37
C VAL A 63 -14.95 9.38 -15.29
N ARG A 64 -14.67 10.25 -16.27
CA ARG A 64 -13.51 10.14 -17.15
C ARG A 64 -12.72 11.43 -17.15
N ARG A 65 -11.43 11.36 -16.80
CA ARG A 65 -10.49 12.45 -17.07
C ARG A 65 -10.19 12.51 -18.58
N THR A 66 -10.27 13.69 -19.16
CA THR A 66 -10.02 13.93 -20.60
C THR A 66 -8.73 14.67 -20.89
N ASP A 67 -8.12 15.32 -19.89
CA ASP A 67 -6.79 15.88 -20.05
C ASP A 67 -5.73 14.77 -20.15
N PRO A 68 -4.63 15.01 -20.89
CA PRO A 68 -3.47 14.17 -20.78
C PRO A 68 -3.01 14.10 -19.32
N ALA A 69 -2.49 12.94 -18.94
CA ALA A 69 -1.89 12.78 -17.62
C ALA A 69 -0.70 13.75 -17.47
N PRO A 70 -0.43 14.26 -16.25
CA PRO A 70 0.70 15.15 -16.05
C PRO A 70 2.01 14.41 -16.36
N PRO A 71 3.09 15.12 -16.72
CA PRO A 71 4.39 14.49 -16.94
C PRO A 71 4.81 13.62 -15.75
N GLY A 72 5.28 12.40 -16.04
CA GLY A 72 5.68 11.43 -15.00
C GLY A 72 4.54 10.60 -14.41
N TRP A 73 3.28 10.89 -14.76
CA TRP A 73 2.16 10.06 -14.35
C TRP A 73 2.11 8.74 -15.13
N THR A 74 1.84 7.65 -14.43
CA THR A 74 1.60 6.31 -14.94
C THR A 74 0.30 5.77 -14.35
N PRO A 75 -0.49 5.01 -15.13
CA PRO A 75 -1.62 4.30 -14.56
C PRO A 75 -1.14 3.29 -13.51
N MET A 76 -2.01 2.94 -12.57
CA MET A 76 -1.73 1.85 -11.65
C MET A 76 -1.41 0.59 -12.44
N PRO A 77 -0.29 -0.11 -12.18
CA PRO A 77 0.05 -1.33 -12.88
C PRO A 77 -0.92 -2.45 -12.51
N ASP A 78 -1.29 -3.29 -13.49
CA ASP A 78 -2.15 -4.45 -13.25
C ASP A 78 -1.44 -5.59 -12.49
N LEU A 79 -0.11 -5.66 -12.64
CA LEU A 79 0.75 -6.66 -12.02
C LEU A 79 2.17 -6.11 -11.82
N VAL A 80 2.63 -6.12 -10.57
CA VAL A 80 4.03 -6.00 -10.17
C VAL A 80 4.45 -7.28 -9.48
N ARG A 81 5.33 -8.06 -10.11
CA ARG A 81 5.84 -9.31 -9.54
C ARG A 81 6.79 -9.03 -8.38
N PRO A 82 6.76 -9.79 -7.28
CA PRO A 82 7.65 -9.53 -6.16
C PRO A 82 9.14 -9.66 -6.52
N MET A 83 9.98 -8.79 -5.96
CA MET A 83 11.44 -8.93 -6.00
C MET A 83 11.90 -9.89 -4.90
N HIS A 84 12.80 -10.82 -5.20
CA HIS A 84 13.26 -11.82 -4.23
C HIS A 84 14.69 -11.57 -3.78
N SER A 85 14.96 -11.87 -2.50
CA SER A 85 16.31 -11.82 -1.95
C SER A 85 17.16 -13.01 -2.38
N THR A 86 18.48 -12.82 -2.40
CA THR A 86 19.46 -13.91 -2.52
C THR A 86 19.92 -14.34 -1.12
N PRO A 87 19.91 -15.63 -0.78
CA PRO A 87 20.49 -16.10 0.48
C PRO A 87 21.98 -15.71 0.59
N ALA A 88 22.39 -15.25 1.76
CA ALA A 88 23.77 -14.90 2.06
C ALA A 88 24.21 -15.51 3.39
N ALA A 89 25.48 -15.93 3.47
CA ALA A 89 26.03 -16.57 4.65
C ALA A 89 26.26 -15.61 5.84
N GLY A 90 26.16 -14.30 5.61
CA GLY A 90 26.38 -13.29 6.63
C GLY A 90 26.02 -11.90 6.12
N LEU A 91 26.06 -10.93 7.04
CA LEU A 91 25.76 -9.54 6.73
C LEU A 91 26.75 -8.99 5.67
N PRO A 92 26.30 -8.08 4.78
CA PRO A 92 27.19 -7.33 3.91
C PRO A 92 28.33 -6.67 4.70
N ARG A 93 29.54 -6.55 4.13
CA ARG A 93 30.69 -5.99 4.86
C ARG A 93 30.49 -4.52 5.22
N ASP A 94 30.11 -3.73 4.23
CA ASP A 94 29.76 -2.32 4.39
C ASP A 94 28.31 -2.22 4.84
N ARG A 95 28.06 -2.09 6.15
CA ARG A 95 26.70 -2.04 6.70
C ARG A 95 25.99 -0.75 6.32
N ALA A 96 26.73 0.36 6.24
CA ALA A 96 26.18 1.69 6.02
C ALA A 96 25.47 1.82 4.66
N ALA A 97 25.86 1.01 3.67
CA ALA A 97 25.20 0.97 2.36
C ALA A 97 23.86 0.19 2.33
N TRP A 98 23.38 -0.34 3.47
CA TRP A 98 22.23 -1.24 3.54
C TRP A 98 21.23 -0.81 4.60
N GLY A 99 19.94 -1.01 4.31
CA GLY A 99 18.87 -1.03 5.28
C GLY A 99 18.51 -2.46 5.64
N TYR A 100 18.22 -2.70 6.91
CA TYR A 100 17.92 -4.03 7.43
C TYR A 100 16.47 -4.08 7.93
N GLU A 101 15.74 -5.11 7.51
CA GLU A 101 14.40 -5.42 7.99
C GLU A 101 14.41 -6.80 8.65
N LEU A 102 13.58 -6.98 9.67
CA LEU A 102 13.34 -8.31 10.22
C LEU A 102 12.66 -9.18 9.15
N ARG A 103 13.10 -10.43 9.03
CA ARG A 103 12.49 -11.39 8.11
C ARG A 103 11.28 -12.03 8.78
N TRP A 104 10.14 -11.94 8.13
CA TRP A 104 8.86 -12.45 8.62
C TRP A 104 8.54 -13.79 7.96
N ASP A 105 8.10 -14.77 8.76
CA ASP A 105 7.54 -16.03 8.25
C ASP A 105 6.04 -15.83 7.95
N GLY A 106 5.70 -15.66 6.68
CA GLY A 106 4.33 -15.35 6.27
C GLY A 106 4.03 -15.55 4.80
N VAL A 107 2.81 -15.19 4.39
CA VAL A 107 2.38 -15.25 2.99
C VAL A 107 2.66 -13.90 2.36
N ARG A 108 3.55 -13.86 1.36
CA ARG A 108 3.81 -12.61 0.62
C ARG A 108 2.59 -12.20 -0.21
N ALA A 109 2.22 -10.93 -0.14
CA ALA A 109 1.07 -10.39 -0.84
C ALA A 109 1.32 -8.96 -1.33
N MET A 110 0.98 -8.71 -2.59
CA MET A 110 1.00 -7.41 -3.24
C MET A 110 -0.38 -6.77 -3.10
N ALA A 111 -0.48 -5.63 -2.43
CA ALA A 111 -1.74 -4.91 -2.23
C ALA A 111 -1.87 -3.75 -3.21
N TYR A 112 -2.93 -3.78 -4.02
CA TYR A 112 -3.35 -2.71 -4.92
C TYR A 112 -4.54 -2.02 -4.27
N VAL A 113 -4.35 -0.77 -3.88
CA VAL A 113 -5.37 0.04 -3.21
C VAL A 113 -5.78 1.19 -4.11
N SER A 114 -7.04 1.21 -4.54
CA SER A 114 -7.60 2.28 -5.38
C SER A 114 -9.05 2.54 -4.98
N GLY A 115 -9.41 3.81 -4.78
CA GLY A 115 -10.77 4.22 -4.44
C GLY A 115 -11.38 3.47 -3.24
N GLY A 116 -10.58 3.21 -2.20
CA GLY A 116 -11.02 2.46 -1.02
C GLY A 116 -11.23 0.95 -1.23
N ARG A 117 -10.88 0.42 -2.40
CA ARG A 117 -10.93 -1.01 -2.71
C ARG A 117 -9.54 -1.62 -2.63
N LEU A 118 -9.51 -2.88 -2.24
CA LEU A 118 -8.31 -3.70 -2.15
C LEU A 118 -8.37 -4.81 -3.19
N ARG A 119 -7.25 -5.02 -3.90
CA ARG A 119 -6.93 -6.27 -4.60
C ARG A 119 -5.62 -6.79 -4.07
N LEU A 120 -5.58 -8.07 -3.68
CA LEU A 120 -4.36 -8.74 -3.21
C LEU A 120 -3.93 -9.79 -4.21
N LEU A 121 -2.67 -9.73 -4.65
CA LEU A 121 -2.04 -10.79 -5.43
C LEU A 121 -1.00 -11.53 -4.58
N SER A 122 -0.96 -12.85 -4.68
CA SER A 122 0.06 -13.68 -4.03
C SER A 122 1.43 -13.53 -4.71
N GLU A 123 2.44 -14.21 -4.17
CA GLU A 123 3.77 -14.31 -4.80
C GLU A 123 3.73 -14.93 -6.21
N THR A 124 2.71 -15.73 -6.51
CA THR A 124 2.52 -16.43 -7.78
C THR A 124 1.44 -15.79 -8.66
N ASP A 125 1.15 -14.50 -8.45
CA ASP A 125 0.17 -13.68 -9.19
C ASP A 125 -1.31 -14.09 -8.99
N GLU A 126 -1.61 -14.99 -8.06
CA GLU A 126 -2.98 -15.43 -7.77
C GLU A 126 -3.73 -14.34 -7.00
N GLU A 127 -4.97 -14.04 -7.39
CA GLU A 127 -5.80 -13.13 -6.61
C GLU A 127 -6.32 -13.81 -5.34
N ILE A 128 -5.89 -13.30 -4.18
CA ILE A 128 -6.19 -13.87 -2.86
C ILE A 128 -7.07 -12.95 -2.00
N THR A 129 -7.60 -11.86 -2.57
CA THR A 129 -8.38 -10.82 -1.87
C THR A 129 -9.48 -11.40 -0.99
N GLY A 130 -10.24 -12.38 -1.50
CA GLY A 130 -11.37 -12.99 -0.79
C GLY A 130 -10.98 -13.78 0.47
N GLY A 131 -9.71 -14.17 0.60
CA GLY A 131 -9.18 -14.86 1.78
C GLY A 131 -8.81 -13.94 2.94
N TYR A 132 -8.76 -12.62 2.70
CA TYR A 132 -8.36 -11.62 3.69
C TYR A 132 -9.32 -10.43 3.73
N PRO A 133 -10.64 -10.65 3.90
CA PRO A 133 -11.65 -9.60 3.78
C PRO A 133 -11.49 -8.48 4.83
N TRP A 134 -10.81 -8.77 5.93
CA TRP A 134 -10.52 -7.83 7.01
C TRP A 134 -9.52 -6.73 6.63
N LEU A 135 -8.77 -6.89 5.54
CA LEU A 135 -7.90 -5.83 5.00
C LEU A 135 -8.66 -4.76 4.21
N ARG A 136 -9.96 -4.92 3.97
CA ARG A 136 -10.78 -3.85 3.40
C ARG A 136 -10.65 -2.55 4.19
N ALA A 137 -10.60 -2.63 5.52
CA ALA A 137 -10.43 -1.48 6.39
C ALA A 137 -9.11 -0.71 6.14
N MET A 138 -8.05 -1.40 5.70
CA MET A 138 -6.80 -0.74 5.31
C MET A 138 -6.99 0.11 4.04
N ALA A 139 -7.68 -0.44 3.03
CA ALA A 139 -7.95 0.32 1.80
C ALA A 139 -8.87 1.52 2.07
N GLU A 140 -9.86 1.36 2.93
CA GLU A 140 -10.74 2.46 3.37
C GLU A 140 -10.01 3.53 4.20
N ALA A 141 -8.99 3.14 4.97
CA ALA A 141 -8.16 4.05 5.75
C ALA A 141 -7.15 4.81 4.88
N LEU A 142 -6.63 4.16 3.82
CA LEU A 142 -5.73 4.79 2.88
C LEU A 142 -6.48 5.73 1.91
N ALA A 143 -7.77 5.46 1.66
CA ALA A 143 -8.58 6.29 0.78
C ALA A 143 -8.58 7.77 1.22
N PRO A 144 -8.42 8.71 0.29
CA PRO A 144 -8.47 8.49 -1.16
C PRO A 144 -7.14 8.14 -1.83
N THR A 145 -6.06 8.04 -1.07
CA THR A 145 -4.74 7.72 -1.60
C THR A 145 -4.74 6.33 -2.24
N GLU A 146 -4.10 6.24 -3.40
CA GLU A 146 -3.93 5.04 -4.20
C GLU A 146 -2.48 4.58 -4.16
N ALA A 147 -2.26 3.29 -3.95
CA ALA A 147 -0.91 2.74 -3.82
C ALA A 147 -0.82 1.28 -4.27
N VAL A 148 0.38 0.86 -4.66
CA VAL A 148 0.77 -0.54 -4.78
C VAL A 148 1.85 -0.84 -3.73
N LEU A 149 1.56 -1.78 -2.84
CA LEU A 149 2.36 -2.11 -1.68
C LEU A 149 2.87 -3.56 -1.76
N ASP A 150 4.11 -3.79 -1.34
CA ASP A 150 4.68 -5.12 -1.09
C ASP A 150 4.63 -5.41 0.40
N GLY A 151 4.21 -6.61 0.79
CA GLY A 151 4.06 -6.95 2.19
C GLY A 151 3.91 -8.44 2.46
N VAL A 152 3.83 -8.76 3.75
CA VAL A 152 3.75 -10.13 4.26
C VAL A 152 2.57 -10.25 5.22
N LEU A 153 1.67 -11.18 4.92
CA LEU A 153 0.55 -11.55 5.77
C LEU A 153 1.03 -12.54 6.83
N VAL A 154 0.88 -12.17 8.09
CA VAL A 154 1.34 -12.95 9.24
C VAL A 154 0.25 -13.06 10.30
N ARG A 155 0.44 -14.01 11.19
CA ARG A 155 -0.21 -14.08 12.50
C ARG A 155 0.86 -14.02 13.57
N ILE A 156 0.73 -13.06 14.49
CA ILE A 156 1.58 -12.92 15.66
C ILE A 156 0.78 -13.43 16.87
N ASP A 157 1.25 -14.50 17.51
CA ASP A 157 0.58 -15.01 18.72
C ASP A 157 0.96 -14.21 19.99
N GLY A 158 0.29 -14.50 21.11
CA GLY A 158 0.53 -13.80 22.38
C GLY A 158 1.93 -14.00 22.97
N ALA A 159 2.71 -14.95 22.44
CA ALA A 159 4.12 -15.15 22.78
C ALA A 159 5.07 -14.46 21.78
N GLY A 160 4.54 -13.67 20.84
CA GLY A 160 5.31 -12.95 19.81
C GLY A 160 5.73 -13.82 18.63
N ARG A 161 5.29 -15.09 18.55
CA ARG A 161 5.71 -15.96 17.45
C ARG A 161 4.96 -15.61 16.18
N VAL A 162 5.71 -15.42 15.11
CA VAL A 162 5.22 -15.07 13.78
C VAL A 162 5.02 -16.36 12.98
N ARG A 163 3.85 -16.50 12.35
CA ARG A 163 3.52 -17.61 11.44
C ARG A 163 2.73 -17.08 10.25
N PRO A 164 2.69 -17.82 9.12
CA PRO A 164 1.76 -17.52 8.04
C PRO A 164 0.31 -17.52 8.52
N VAL A 165 -0.42 -16.43 8.26
CA VAL A 165 -1.87 -16.40 8.48
C VAL A 165 -2.54 -17.18 7.36
N ARG A 166 -3.49 -18.04 7.73
CA ARG A 166 -4.28 -18.80 6.76
C ARG A 166 -5.40 -17.92 6.20
N PRO A 167 -5.79 -18.09 4.93
CA PRO A 167 -7.02 -17.50 4.40
C PRO A 167 -8.20 -17.82 5.32
N ALA A 168 -9.04 -16.83 5.57
CA ALA A 168 -10.26 -16.98 6.36
C ALA A 168 -11.41 -16.36 5.58
N THR A 169 -12.39 -17.18 5.21
CA THR A 169 -13.63 -16.71 4.59
C THR A 169 -14.61 -16.27 5.68
N GLY A 170 -15.25 -15.12 5.49
CA GLY A 170 -16.23 -14.55 6.44
C GLY A 170 -15.70 -13.37 7.28
N SER A 171 -16.47 -12.97 8.28
CA SER A 171 -16.24 -11.74 9.06
C SER A 171 -15.24 -11.89 10.21
N ARG A 172 -14.88 -13.12 10.60
CA ARG A 172 -14.02 -13.36 11.76
C ARG A 172 -12.55 -13.21 11.39
N VAL A 173 -11.91 -12.19 11.92
CA VAL A 173 -10.46 -11.97 11.78
C VAL A 173 -9.70 -12.95 12.68
N PRO A 174 -8.70 -13.69 12.16
CA PRO A 174 -7.83 -14.50 13.00
C PRO A 174 -7.11 -13.64 14.04
N ALA A 175 -7.14 -14.06 15.31
CA ALA A 175 -6.45 -13.33 16.37
C ALA A 175 -4.96 -13.18 16.05
N GLY A 176 -4.45 -11.95 16.11
CA GLY A 176 -3.06 -11.62 15.79
C GLY A 176 -2.74 -11.50 14.31
N ALA A 177 -3.74 -11.55 13.41
CA ALA A 177 -3.53 -11.32 11.98
C ALA A 177 -3.04 -9.90 11.71
N GLN A 178 -1.99 -9.80 10.89
CA GLN A 178 -1.36 -8.55 10.48
C GLN A 178 -0.92 -8.63 9.01
N TYR A 179 -1.03 -7.52 8.29
CA TYR A 179 -0.31 -7.28 7.04
C TYR A 179 0.87 -6.36 7.32
N LEU A 180 2.09 -6.88 7.19
CA LEU A 180 3.33 -6.16 7.41
C LEU A 180 3.80 -5.59 6.07
N ILE A 181 3.76 -4.27 5.93
CA ILE A 181 4.02 -3.56 4.66
C ILE A 181 5.49 -3.16 4.62
N VAL A 182 6.22 -3.60 3.59
CA VAL A 182 7.68 -3.52 3.55
C VAL A 182 8.25 -2.78 2.33
N ASP A 183 7.42 -2.47 1.33
CA ASP A 183 7.83 -1.64 0.20
C ASP A 183 6.63 -0.92 -0.45
N LEU A 184 6.90 0.17 -1.15
CA LEU A 184 5.94 0.97 -1.90
C LEU A 184 6.41 1.03 -3.34
N LEU A 185 5.58 0.55 -4.27
CA LEU A 185 5.95 0.31 -5.68
C LEU A 185 5.25 1.26 -6.66
N TRP A 186 4.17 1.89 -6.23
CA TRP A 186 3.45 2.93 -6.96
C TRP A 186 2.62 3.75 -5.98
N LEU A 187 2.54 5.07 -6.19
CA LEU A 187 1.79 6.00 -5.35
C LEU A 187 1.21 7.14 -6.19
N GLU A 188 -0.11 7.38 -6.10
CA GLU A 188 -0.80 8.54 -6.70
C GLU A 188 -0.41 8.82 -8.16
N GLY A 189 -0.33 7.78 -8.99
CA GLY A 189 0.04 7.96 -10.39
C GLY A 189 1.53 7.94 -10.66
N VAL A 190 2.40 7.66 -9.70
CA VAL A 190 3.85 7.63 -9.93
C VAL A 190 4.41 6.27 -9.54
N SER A 191 5.09 5.63 -10.48
CA SER A 191 5.84 4.41 -10.21
C SER A 191 7.05 4.71 -9.34
N SER A 192 7.26 3.95 -8.27
CA SER A 192 8.45 4.03 -7.43
C SER A 192 9.41 2.87 -7.68
N VAL A 193 9.17 1.98 -8.65
CA VAL A 193 10.05 0.82 -8.89
C VAL A 193 11.49 1.22 -9.22
N ASP A 194 11.70 2.33 -9.92
CA ASP A 194 13.02 2.87 -10.29
C ASP A 194 13.59 3.84 -9.23
N VAL A 195 12.87 4.05 -8.12
CA VAL A 195 13.31 4.90 -7.00
C VAL A 195 14.20 4.09 -6.06
N PRO A 196 15.33 4.65 -5.57
CA PRO A 196 16.19 3.99 -4.57
C PRO A 196 15.42 3.53 -3.32
N TYR A 197 15.79 2.37 -2.79
CA TYR A 197 15.11 1.74 -1.65
C TYR A 197 14.96 2.67 -0.43
N ALA A 198 16.00 3.45 -0.10
CA ALA A 198 15.92 4.41 1.02
C ALA A 198 14.75 5.40 0.85
N GLN A 199 14.62 5.98 -0.36
CA GLN A 199 13.55 6.92 -0.68
C GLN A 199 12.18 6.22 -0.72
N ARG A 200 12.09 4.98 -1.21
CA ARG A 200 10.84 4.20 -1.15
C ARG A 200 10.40 3.96 0.30
N ARG A 201 11.33 3.71 1.22
CA ARG A 201 10.98 3.58 2.64
C ARG A 201 10.56 4.90 3.27
N GLU A 202 11.22 6.01 2.97
CA GLU A 202 10.77 7.33 3.43
C GLU A 202 9.34 7.64 2.95
N LEU A 203 9.06 7.38 1.67
CA LEU A 203 7.71 7.54 1.11
C LEU A 203 6.69 6.64 1.81
N LEU A 204 7.01 5.36 2.02
CA LEU A 204 6.13 4.42 2.70
C LEU A 204 5.91 4.80 4.18
N ASP A 205 6.94 5.25 4.90
CA ASP A 205 6.81 5.73 6.28
C ASP A 205 5.93 6.99 6.36
N GLY A 206 6.02 7.86 5.35
CA GLY A 206 5.17 9.04 5.21
C GLY A 206 3.68 8.74 5.02
N LEU A 207 3.30 7.53 4.61
CA LEU A 207 1.90 7.09 4.54
C LEU A 207 1.30 6.73 5.90
N VAL A 208 2.14 6.58 6.95
CA VAL A 208 1.72 6.28 8.33
C VAL A 208 0.75 5.09 8.38
N LEU A 209 1.06 4.03 7.62
CA LEU A 209 0.22 2.83 7.55
C LEU A 209 0.36 2.02 8.84
N SER A 210 -0.53 2.30 9.79
CA SER A 210 -0.63 1.62 11.08
C SER A 210 -2.10 1.54 11.50
N GLY A 211 -2.63 0.32 11.59
CA GLY A 211 -4.01 0.05 12.03
C GLY A 211 -4.10 -1.27 12.77
N THR A 212 -5.33 -1.70 13.05
CA THR A 212 -5.58 -2.89 13.89
C THR A 212 -4.95 -4.17 13.32
N HIS A 213 -4.95 -4.30 12.00
CA HIS A 213 -4.51 -5.52 11.29
C HIS A 213 -3.50 -5.23 10.18
N TRP A 214 -2.90 -4.05 10.14
CA TRP A 214 -1.82 -3.74 9.21
C TRP A 214 -0.84 -2.78 9.87
N GLN A 215 0.42 -2.89 9.51
CA GLN A 215 1.43 -1.93 9.95
C GLN A 215 2.63 -1.93 9.01
N THR A 216 3.36 -0.84 9.02
CA THR A 216 4.67 -0.72 8.41
C THR A 216 5.74 -1.00 9.46
N PRO A 217 6.46 -2.13 9.41
CA PRO A 217 7.50 -2.44 10.38
C PRO A 217 8.68 -1.46 10.27
N PRO A 218 9.43 -1.26 11.37
CA PRO A 218 10.64 -0.46 11.32
C PRO A 218 11.69 -1.12 10.43
N TRP A 219 12.54 -0.27 9.88
CA TRP A 219 13.74 -0.67 9.15
C TRP A 219 14.95 0.03 9.76
N PHE A 220 16.13 -0.56 9.61
CA PHE A 220 17.33 -0.13 10.32
C PHE A 220 18.47 0.14 9.33
N PRO A 221 18.69 1.40 8.89
CA PRO A 221 19.85 1.75 8.06
C PRO A 221 21.16 1.55 8.82
N GLY A 222 22.12 0.83 8.25
CA GLY A 222 23.46 0.66 8.84
C GLY A 222 23.56 -0.24 10.08
N ALA A 223 22.45 -0.59 10.72
CA ALA A 223 22.43 -1.32 12.00
C ALA A 223 22.11 -2.81 11.82
N GLY A 224 22.85 -3.47 10.93
CA GLY A 224 22.60 -4.88 10.57
C GLY A 224 22.89 -5.86 11.70
N ASP A 225 23.94 -5.60 12.49
CA ASP A 225 24.34 -6.45 13.59
C ASP A 225 23.29 -6.41 14.74
N GLU A 226 22.76 -5.22 15.05
CA GLU A 226 21.67 -5.03 16.00
C GLU A 226 20.37 -5.67 15.52
N ALA A 227 20.01 -5.47 14.25
CA ALA A 227 18.80 -6.06 13.68
C ALA A 227 18.85 -7.60 13.70
N LEU A 228 20.02 -8.19 13.35
CA LEU A 228 20.20 -9.64 13.37
C LEU A 228 20.16 -10.20 14.80
N ARG A 229 20.78 -9.51 15.77
CA ARG A 229 20.69 -9.87 17.19
C ARG A 229 19.25 -9.80 17.69
N ALA A 230 18.52 -8.73 17.38
CA ALA A 230 17.10 -8.60 17.76
C ALA A 230 16.26 -9.73 17.14
N GLY A 231 16.52 -10.09 15.88
CA GLY A 231 15.89 -11.23 15.23
C GLY A 231 16.13 -12.55 15.98
N ARG A 232 17.36 -12.81 16.42
CA ARG A 232 17.72 -13.98 17.24
C ARG A 232 16.97 -14.01 18.57
N GLU A 233 17.00 -12.91 19.31
CA GLU A 233 16.37 -12.79 20.63
C GLU A 233 14.86 -12.99 20.57
N GLN A 234 14.23 -12.61 19.44
CA GLN A 234 12.79 -12.76 19.19
C GLN A 234 12.43 -14.09 18.51
N GLY A 235 13.41 -14.96 18.23
CA GLY A 235 13.18 -16.23 17.53
C GLY A 235 12.66 -16.06 16.10
N LEU A 236 12.97 -14.93 15.45
CA LEU A 236 12.61 -14.67 14.06
C LEU A 236 13.58 -15.37 13.11
N PRO A 237 13.14 -15.70 11.87
CA PRO A 237 13.99 -16.38 10.88
C PRO A 237 15.34 -15.70 10.61
N GLY A 238 15.42 -14.38 10.68
CA GLY A 238 16.62 -13.64 10.29
C GLY A 238 16.30 -12.20 9.88
N VAL A 239 17.12 -11.65 8.99
CA VAL A 239 16.94 -10.32 8.42
C VAL A 239 16.98 -10.35 6.90
N VAL A 240 16.36 -9.36 6.27
CA VAL A 240 16.57 -9.02 4.87
C VAL A 240 17.36 -7.71 4.83
N ALA A 241 18.59 -7.76 4.31
CA ALA A 241 19.39 -6.59 4.01
C ALA A 241 19.06 -6.10 2.59
N LYS A 242 18.63 -4.85 2.44
CA LYS A 242 18.30 -4.22 1.17
C LYS A 242 19.27 -3.06 0.92
N ARG A 243 19.93 -3.04 -0.24
CA ARG A 243 20.92 -2.00 -0.57
C ARG A 243 20.22 -0.65 -0.76
N LEU A 244 20.69 0.40 -0.07
CA LEU A 244 19.98 1.68 0.04
C LEU A 244 19.74 2.37 -1.31
N ASP A 245 20.72 2.28 -2.21
CA ASP A 245 20.70 2.87 -3.55
C ASP A 245 19.99 2.00 -4.60
N SER A 246 19.47 0.82 -4.22
CA SER A 246 18.91 -0.13 -5.19
C SER A 246 17.46 0.16 -5.56
N VAL A 247 17.19 0.04 -6.85
CA VAL A 247 15.83 0.02 -7.41
C VAL A 247 15.14 -1.31 -7.12
N TYR A 248 13.82 -1.33 -7.19
CA TYR A 248 13.04 -2.56 -7.16
C TYR A 248 13.15 -3.29 -8.52
N GLN A 249 13.35 -4.60 -8.50
CA GLN A 249 13.50 -5.41 -9.71
C GLN A 249 12.37 -6.44 -9.78
N PRO A 250 11.20 -6.09 -10.36
CA PRO A 250 10.02 -6.95 -10.36
C PRO A 250 10.32 -8.36 -10.89
N GLY A 251 9.90 -9.37 -10.13
CA GLY A 251 10.04 -10.79 -10.48
C GLY A 251 11.48 -11.32 -10.49
N ARG A 252 12.48 -10.53 -10.12
CA ARG A 252 13.88 -10.97 -10.11
C ARG A 252 14.34 -11.34 -8.70
N ARG A 253 15.15 -12.40 -8.63
CA ARG A 253 16.03 -12.64 -7.49
C ARG A 253 17.28 -11.78 -7.65
N SER A 254 17.60 -10.97 -6.64
CA SER A 254 18.67 -9.99 -6.74
C SER A 254 19.62 -10.07 -5.56
N ARG A 255 20.89 -9.72 -5.76
CA ARG A 255 21.88 -9.55 -4.69
C ARG A 255 21.75 -8.22 -3.98
N HIS A 256 20.97 -7.28 -4.51
CA HIS A 256 20.63 -6.04 -3.83
C HIS A 256 19.72 -6.26 -2.62
N TRP A 257 19.04 -7.41 -2.57
CA TRP A 257 18.31 -7.89 -1.40
C TRP A 257 18.98 -9.19 -0.95
N GLN A 258 19.47 -9.25 0.28
CA GLN A 258 20.11 -10.44 0.82
C GLN A 258 19.33 -10.91 2.04
N SER A 259 19.03 -12.21 2.12
CA SER A 259 18.47 -12.79 3.34
C SER A 259 19.57 -13.47 4.13
N ILE A 260 19.65 -13.14 5.42
CA ILE A 260 20.63 -13.67 6.36
C ILE A 260 19.86 -14.35 7.48
N ASP A 261 20.20 -15.60 7.76
CA ASP A 261 19.54 -16.39 8.79
C ASP A 261 20.02 -15.97 10.19
N ALA A 262 19.11 -16.01 11.16
CA ALA A 262 19.43 -15.73 12.55
C ALA A 262 20.26 -16.87 13.21
N VAL A 263 20.29 -18.08 12.64
CA VAL A 263 20.93 -19.26 13.22
C VAL A 263 21.99 -19.82 12.29
#